data_AF-A0A1M7PJP5-F1
#
_entry.id   AF-A0A1M7PJP5-F1
#
_cell.length_a   1.000
_cell.length_b   1.000
_cell.length_c   1.000
_cell.angle_alpha   90.00
_cell.angle_beta   90.00
_cell.angle_gamma   90.00
#
_symmetry.space_group_name_H-M   'P 1'
#
loop_
_entity.id
_entity.type
_entity.pdbx_description
1 polymer ?
#
loop_
_entity_poly.entity_id
_entity_poly.type
_entity_poly.pdbx_seq_one_letter_code
_entity_poly.pdbx_strand_id
1 'polypeptide(L)'
;MKKIILLFLFFLASKTFAQTNGITYQAVILNPNVGQTTNSNNSNSPLVDKDVCLLFKFYDEFSKLEYQEVIQTKTDQYGMVNLIIGTGSQTDGYATSFETISWDSMKKSLVVGISTSGSCSAFTEISNQPFTYVPFAYSATNAANVTGVVSIENGGTNATTLLEAKKNLGFQNIDNTSDLNKPVSLATKTVLDSKEIASNKSSDVNVDGDSSTKYPTVKAVKTYFDTTISNSNTALQFEISRATTAEGILTSDLTSETAARTSADTALQT
;
A
#
# COMPACT_ATOMS: atom_id res chain seq x y z
N MET A 1 17.24 -31.92 12.10
CA MET A 1 16.16 -32.57 12.88
C MET A 1 16.04 -32.05 14.31
N LYS A 2 17.11 -31.99 15.13
CA LYS A 2 17.04 -31.49 16.52
C LYS A 2 16.45 -30.07 16.69
N LYS A 3 16.76 -29.13 15.79
CA LYS A 3 16.23 -27.74 15.84
C LYS A 3 14.74 -27.64 15.49
N ILE A 4 14.21 -28.56 14.67
CA ILE A 4 12.79 -28.62 14.28
C ILE A 4 11.95 -29.20 15.43
N ILE A 5 12.49 -30.20 16.14
CA ILE A 5 11.86 -30.78 17.33
C ILE A 5 11.73 -29.73 18.44
N LEU A 6 12.75 -28.88 18.64
CA LEU A 6 12.70 -27.82 19.66
C LEU A 6 11.65 -26.75 19.33
N LEU A 7 11.49 -26.40 18.06
CA LEU A 7 10.47 -25.45 17.59
C LEU A 7 9.05 -26.03 17.77
N PHE A 8 8.86 -27.32 17.45
CA PHE A 8 7.58 -28.01 17.64
C PHE A 8 7.22 -28.13 19.13
N LEU A 9 8.21 -28.41 19.99
CA LEU A 9 8.06 -28.45 21.45
C LEU A 9 7.73 -27.06 22.03
N PHE A 10 8.31 -25.99 21.47
CA PHE A 10 8.02 -24.61 21.87
C PHE A 10 6.59 -24.19 21.49
N PHE A 11 6.11 -24.55 20.29
CA PHE A 11 4.70 -24.31 19.91
C PHE A 11 3.72 -25.13 20.77
N LEU A 12 4.07 -26.37 21.12
CA LEU A 12 3.28 -27.18 22.07
C LEU A 12 3.24 -26.57 23.48
N ALA A 13 4.37 -26.05 23.98
CA ALA A 13 4.44 -25.38 25.28
C ALA A 13 3.71 -24.03 25.30
N SER A 14 3.71 -23.26 24.20
CA SER A 14 2.97 -21.99 24.13
C SER A 14 1.45 -22.17 24.25
N LYS A 15 0.91 -23.34 23.88
CA LYS A 15 -0.51 -23.68 24.06
C LYS A 15 -0.88 -23.91 25.52
N THR A 16 0.07 -24.32 26.37
CA THR A 16 -0.21 -24.67 27.78
C THR A 16 -0.02 -23.51 28.76
N PHE A 17 0.51 -22.38 28.32
CA PHE A 17 0.70 -21.17 29.15
C PHE A 17 -0.09 -19.94 28.64
N ALA A 18 -1.06 -20.16 27.75
CA ALA A 18 -2.00 -19.10 27.38
C ALA A 18 -2.88 -18.75 28.59
N GLN A 19 -3.12 -17.46 28.82
CA GLN A 19 -4.02 -16.98 29.87
C GLN A 19 -5.40 -17.61 29.67
N THR A 20 -5.90 -18.30 30.68
CA THR A 20 -7.24 -18.92 30.62
C THR A 20 -8.27 -17.83 30.83
N ASN A 21 -9.09 -17.60 29.79
CA ASN A 21 -10.24 -16.70 29.90
C ASN A 21 -11.23 -17.33 30.89
N GLY A 22 -11.64 -16.58 31.92
CA GLY A 22 -12.55 -17.10 32.93
C GLY A 22 -12.93 -16.07 33.98
N ILE A 23 -13.95 -16.38 34.77
CA ILE A 23 -14.41 -15.54 35.88
C ILE A 23 -13.99 -16.19 37.20
N THR A 24 -13.23 -15.46 38.02
CA THR A 24 -12.86 -15.92 39.37
C THR A 24 -14.11 -16.02 40.25
N TYR A 25 -14.34 -17.17 40.86
CA TYR A 25 -15.47 -17.44 41.73
C TYR A 25 -15.00 -17.97 43.08
N GLN A 26 -15.50 -17.38 44.16
CA GLN A 26 -15.23 -17.80 45.52
C GLN A 26 -16.55 -17.89 46.30
N ALA A 27 -16.72 -18.97 47.05
CA ALA A 27 -17.88 -19.16 47.91
C ALA A 27 -17.54 -19.98 49.15
N VAL A 28 -18.27 -19.76 50.24
CA VAL A 28 -18.27 -20.60 51.45
C VAL A 28 -19.48 -21.52 51.37
N ILE A 29 -19.25 -22.83 51.38
CA ILE A 29 -20.31 -23.84 51.33
C ILE A 29 -20.67 -24.22 52.76
N LEU A 30 -21.97 -24.15 53.08
CA LEU A 30 -22.50 -24.54 54.38
C LEU A 30 -23.17 -25.90 54.32
N ASN A 31 -23.21 -26.60 55.45
CA ASN A 31 -23.87 -27.88 55.57
C ASN A 31 -25.40 -27.72 55.40
N PRO A 32 -26.03 -28.38 54.41
CA PRO A 32 -27.47 -28.24 54.14
C PRO A 32 -28.37 -28.95 55.17
N ASN A 33 -27.81 -29.78 56.07
CA ASN A 33 -28.61 -30.54 57.02
C ASN A 33 -29.12 -29.67 58.18
N VAL A 34 -30.39 -29.29 58.11
CA VAL A 34 -31.18 -28.91 59.29
C VAL A 34 -31.54 -30.18 60.09
N GLY A 35 -30.56 -30.68 60.84
CA GLY A 35 -30.74 -31.68 61.90
C GLY A 35 -31.05 -33.10 61.43
N GLN A 36 -30.15 -34.04 61.75
CA GLN A 36 -30.57 -35.38 62.18
C GLN A 36 -29.52 -36.04 63.08
N THR A 37 -29.93 -36.20 64.34
CA THR A 37 -29.37 -37.01 65.44
C THR A 37 -28.17 -36.47 66.23
N THR A 38 -28.13 -36.98 67.46
CA THR A 38 -27.61 -36.42 68.70
C THR A 38 -26.08 -36.36 68.78
N ASN A 39 -25.60 -35.19 69.21
CA ASN A 39 -24.21 -34.80 69.50
C ASN A 39 -23.40 -34.30 68.28
N SER A 40 -23.45 -32.96 68.13
CA SER A 40 -22.68 -32.10 67.21
C SER A 40 -23.23 -31.93 65.79
N ASN A 41 -24.30 -31.14 65.64
CA ASN A 41 -24.76 -30.64 64.35
C ASN A 41 -25.18 -29.18 64.46
N ASN A 42 -24.24 -28.26 64.28
CA ASN A 42 -24.54 -26.85 64.02
C ASN A 42 -24.98 -26.72 62.55
N SER A 43 -26.29 -26.61 62.36
CA SER A 43 -26.88 -26.06 61.13
C SER A 43 -26.13 -24.77 60.77
N ASN A 44 -25.82 -24.56 59.49
CA ASN A 44 -24.97 -23.46 58.98
C ASN A 44 -23.48 -23.53 59.37
N SER A 45 -22.96 -24.69 59.77
CA SER A 45 -21.50 -24.90 59.82
C SER A 45 -20.91 -25.00 58.40
N PRO A 46 -19.66 -24.55 58.19
CA PRO A 46 -18.97 -24.76 56.93
C PRO A 46 -18.83 -26.26 56.61
N LEU A 47 -19.08 -26.62 55.35
CA LEU A 47 -18.92 -27.98 54.85
C LEU A 47 -17.44 -28.20 54.53
N VAL A 48 -16.68 -28.71 55.49
CA VAL A 48 -15.21 -28.82 55.42
C VAL A 48 -14.75 -30.16 54.81
N ASP A 49 -13.71 -30.10 53.97
CA ASP A 49 -13.00 -31.24 53.39
C ASP A 49 -13.91 -32.26 52.67
N LYS A 50 -14.92 -31.75 51.95
CA LYS A 50 -15.86 -32.58 51.17
C LYS A 50 -15.75 -32.30 49.68
N ASP A 51 -15.88 -33.36 48.90
CA ASP A 51 -16.01 -33.26 47.45
C ASP A 51 -17.39 -32.67 47.12
N VAL A 52 -17.39 -31.59 46.35
CA VAL A 52 -18.57 -30.86 45.92
C VAL A 52 -18.49 -30.60 44.42
N CYS A 53 -19.64 -30.47 43.79
CA CYS A 53 -19.74 -30.09 42.39
C CYS A 53 -20.48 -28.77 42.28
N LEU A 54 -19.91 -27.81 41.55
CA LEU A 54 -20.57 -26.56 41.20
C LEU A 54 -20.98 -26.59 39.74
N LEU A 55 -22.21 -26.16 39.50
CA LEU A 55 -22.82 -26.02 38.19
C LEU A 55 -22.97 -24.53 37.90
N PHE A 56 -22.37 -24.06 36.82
CA PHE A 56 -22.52 -22.68 36.36
C PHE A 56 -23.33 -22.67 35.08
N LYS A 57 -24.38 -21.85 35.05
CA LYS A 57 -25.29 -21.68 33.91
C LYS A 57 -25.37 -20.21 33.54
N PHE A 58 -25.21 -19.93 32.26
CA PHE A 58 -25.39 -18.61 31.67
C PHE A 58 -26.70 -18.60 30.92
N TYR A 59 -27.58 -17.66 31.29
CA TYR A 59 -28.82 -17.41 30.58
C TYR A 59 -28.73 -16.10 29.82
N ASP A 60 -29.20 -16.11 28.57
CA ASP A 60 -29.28 -14.93 27.71
C ASP A 60 -30.49 -14.04 28.06
N GLU A 61 -30.68 -12.97 27.29
CA GLU A 61 -31.78 -12.00 27.48
C GLU A 61 -33.16 -12.62 27.26
N PHE A 62 -33.24 -13.73 26.53
CA PHE A 62 -34.45 -14.50 26.26
C PHE A 62 -34.66 -15.63 27.27
N SER A 63 -33.84 -15.68 28.34
CA SER A 63 -33.84 -16.74 29.35
C SER A 63 -33.57 -18.13 28.78
N LYS A 64 -32.83 -18.21 27.67
CA LYS A 64 -32.34 -19.47 27.10
C LYS A 64 -30.95 -19.78 27.66
N LEU A 65 -30.68 -21.07 27.88
CA LEU A 65 -29.39 -21.53 28.35
C LEU A 65 -28.34 -21.36 27.25
N GLU A 66 -27.43 -20.41 27.45
CA GLU A 66 -26.30 -20.12 26.56
C GLU A 66 -25.16 -21.08 26.80
N TYR A 67 -24.73 -21.23 28.05
CA TYR A 67 -23.59 -22.06 28.42
C TYR A 67 -23.81 -22.71 29.78
N GLN A 68 -23.42 -23.98 29.91
CA GLN A 68 -23.41 -24.70 31.17
C GLN A 68 -22.11 -25.48 31.35
N GLU A 69 -21.50 -25.34 32.52
CA GLU A 69 -20.34 -26.14 32.91
C GLU A 69 -20.48 -26.71 34.33
N VAL A 70 -19.77 -27.82 34.56
CA VAL A 70 -19.62 -28.43 35.88
C VAL A 70 -18.15 -28.41 36.27
N ILE A 71 -17.88 -27.96 37.50
CA ILE A 71 -16.56 -27.99 38.13
C ILE A 71 -16.66 -28.85 39.40
N GLN A 72 -15.88 -29.92 39.43
CA GLN A 72 -15.67 -30.73 40.62
C GLN A 72 -14.53 -30.14 41.45
N THR A 73 -14.74 -29.99 42.75
CA THR A 73 -13.72 -29.46 43.66
C THR A 73 -13.92 -30.01 45.06
N LYS A 74 -12.96 -29.74 45.93
CA LYS A 74 -13.01 -30.08 47.35
C LYS A 74 -13.04 -28.80 48.17
N THR A 75 -13.94 -28.73 49.15
CA THR A 75 -13.97 -27.60 50.08
C THR A 75 -12.74 -27.61 50.99
N ASP A 76 -12.24 -26.43 51.36
CA ASP A 76 -11.10 -26.30 52.27
C ASP A 76 -11.48 -26.46 53.75
N GLN A 77 -10.51 -26.23 54.65
CA GLN A 77 -10.70 -26.27 56.11
C GLN A 77 -11.73 -25.26 56.67
N TYR A 78 -12.16 -24.29 55.86
CA TYR A 78 -13.16 -23.28 56.18
C TYR A 78 -14.43 -23.42 55.33
N GLY A 79 -14.58 -24.52 54.57
CA GLY A 79 -15.70 -24.75 53.67
C GLY A 79 -15.66 -23.90 52.40
N MET A 80 -14.54 -23.25 52.08
CA MET A 80 -14.40 -22.40 50.91
C MET A 80 -14.07 -23.21 49.65
N VAL A 81 -14.54 -22.68 48.52
CA VAL A 81 -14.11 -23.06 47.17
C VAL A 81 -13.56 -21.84 46.47
N ASN A 82 -12.47 -22.01 45.72
CA ASN A 82 -11.88 -20.98 44.87
C ASN A 82 -11.66 -21.58 43.47
N LEU A 83 -12.37 -21.06 42.48
CA LEU A 83 -12.49 -21.64 41.15
C LEU A 83 -12.43 -20.55 40.08
N ILE A 84 -12.21 -20.98 38.84
CA ILE A 84 -12.32 -20.11 37.66
C ILE A 84 -13.42 -20.69 36.78
N ILE A 85 -14.53 -19.98 36.66
CA ILE A 85 -15.62 -20.30 35.74
C ILE A 85 -15.07 -20.20 34.31
N GLY A 86 -15.33 -21.20 33.49
CA GLY A 86 -14.77 -21.39 32.14
C GLY A 86 -13.68 -22.47 32.06
N THR A 87 -13.28 -23.04 33.20
CA THR A 87 -12.32 -24.17 33.27
C THR A 87 -12.99 -25.53 33.46
N GLY A 88 -14.31 -25.54 33.62
CA GLY A 88 -15.09 -26.75 33.85
C GLY A 88 -15.34 -27.58 32.61
N SER A 89 -16.00 -28.72 32.83
CA SER A 89 -16.52 -29.51 31.71
C SER A 89 -17.83 -28.92 31.23
N GLN A 90 -17.88 -28.47 29.97
CA GLN A 90 -19.14 -28.04 29.34
C GLN A 90 -20.09 -29.24 29.27
N THR A 91 -21.34 -29.02 29.70
CA THR A 91 -22.35 -30.09 29.82
C THR A 91 -23.65 -29.80 29.08
N ASP A 92 -23.96 -28.52 28.82
CA ASP A 92 -25.16 -28.10 28.09
C ASP A 92 -25.02 -26.64 27.60
N GLY A 93 -26.01 -26.14 26.86
CA GLY A 93 -26.03 -24.81 26.26
C GLY A 93 -25.66 -24.83 24.76
N TYR A 94 -26.01 -23.75 24.06
CA TYR A 94 -25.70 -23.61 22.63
C TYR A 94 -24.29 -23.08 22.35
N ALA A 95 -23.64 -22.44 23.33
CA ALA A 95 -22.23 -22.10 23.27
C ALA A 95 -21.42 -23.36 23.59
N THR A 96 -20.52 -23.75 22.68
CA THR A 96 -19.75 -24.99 22.77
C THR A 96 -18.55 -24.90 23.72
N SER A 97 -18.21 -23.69 24.17
CA SER A 97 -17.10 -23.39 25.08
C SER A 97 -17.30 -22.02 25.74
N PHE A 98 -16.56 -21.74 26.83
CA PHE A 98 -16.64 -20.46 27.54
C PHE A 98 -16.22 -19.28 26.63
N GLU A 99 -15.29 -19.51 25.71
CA GLU A 99 -14.80 -18.53 24.74
C GLU A 99 -15.83 -18.15 23.67
N THR A 100 -16.83 -19.01 23.46
CA THR A 100 -17.90 -18.79 22.46
C THR A 100 -19.15 -18.14 23.04
N ILE A 101 -19.17 -17.86 24.35
CA ILE A 101 -20.22 -17.06 24.98
C ILE A 101 -20.18 -15.66 24.37
N SER A 102 -21.35 -15.15 23.96
CA SER A 102 -21.47 -13.76 23.52
C SER A 102 -21.35 -12.85 24.74
N TRP A 103 -20.37 -11.95 24.76
CA TRP A 103 -20.21 -10.93 25.81
C TRP A 103 -20.63 -9.55 25.28
N ASP A 104 -21.91 -9.42 24.95
CA ASP A 104 -22.51 -8.20 24.41
C ASP A 104 -23.17 -7.34 25.52
N SER A 105 -23.86 -6.27 25.10
CA SER A 105 -24.63 -5.39 25.99
C SER A 105 -26.04 -5.91 26.28
N MET A 106 -26.35 -7.17 25.95
CA MET A 106 -27.63 -7.79 26.27
C MET A 106 -27.58 -8.38 27.67
N LYS A 107 -28.74 -8.37 28.35
CA LYS A 107 -28.85 -8.87 29.72
C LYS A 107 -28.46 -10.34 29.77
N LYS A 108 -27.52 -10.70 30.66
CA LYS A 108 -27.16 -12.08 30.95
C LYS A 108 -27.23 -12.35 32.44
N SER A 109 -27.52 -13.60 32.81
CA SER A 109 -27.57 -14.02 34.21
C SER A 109 -26.68 -15.23 34.46
N LEU A 110 -25.98 -15.21 35.59
CA LEU A 110 -25.26 -16.36 36.13
C LEU A 110 -26.12 -17.07 37.17
N VAL A 111 -26.46 -18.31 36.88
CA VAL A 111 -27.12 -19.24 37.81
C VAL A 111 -26.08 -20.22 38.30
N VAL A 112 -25.97 -20.34 39.62
CA VAL A 112 -25.04 -21.27 40.28
C VAL A 112 -25.84 -22.33 41.00
N GLY A 113 -25.52 -23.59 40.73
CA GLY A 113 -26.03 -24.75 41.46
C GLY A 113 -24.91 -25.50 42.17
N ILE A 114 -25.25 -26.25 43.21
CA ILE A 114 -24.32 -27.09 43.96
C ILE A 114 -24.84 -28.51 44.18
N SER A 115 -23.92 -29.47 44.17
CA SER A 115 -24.11 -30.83 44.63
C SER A 115 -23.13 -31.12 45.76
N THR A 116 -23.64 -31.37 46.98
CA THR A 116 -22.81 -31.60 48.18
C THR A 116 -22.46 -33.07 48.40
N SER A 117 -22.98 -33.99 47.58
CA SER A 117 -22.71 -35.43 47.63
C SER A 117 -21.47 -35.86 46.83
N GLY A 118 -20.85 -34.94 46.07
CA GLY A 118 -19.71 -35.23 45.18
C GLY A 118 -20.05 -36.02 43.92
N SER A 119 -21.31 -36.45 43.72
CA SER A 119 -21.72 -37.30 42.59
C SER A 119 -22.11 -36.53 41.32
N CYS A 120 -22.22 -35.20 41.39
CA CYS A 120 -22.57 -34.29 40.29
C CYS A 120 -23.80 -34.67 39.45
N SER A 121 -24.73 -35.44 40.03
CA SER A 121 -25.89 -35.99 39.34
C SER A 121 -27.16 -35.16 39.51
N ALA A 122 -27.24 -34.42 40.62
CA ALA A 122 -28.33 -33.51 40.93
C ALA A 122 -27.74 -32.25 41.58
N PHE A 123 -28.25 -31.09 41.17
CA PHE A 123 -27.77 -29.78 41.63
C PHE A 123 -28.93 -28.98 42.20
N THR A 124 -28.68 -28.32 43.34
CA THR A 124 -29.59 -27.36 43.95
C THR A 124 -29.13 -25.95 43.58
N GLU A 125 -30.03 -25.13 43.04
CA GLU A 125 -29.74 -23.72 42.74
C GLU A 125 -29.49 -22.94 44.04
N ILE A 126 -28.37 -22.20 44.09
CA ILE A 126 -27.95 -21.40 45.24
C ILE A 126 -27.82 -19.91 44.92
N SER A 127 -27.75 -19.54 43.64
CA SER A 127 -27.66 -18.15 43.20
C SER A 127 -28.21 -18.01 41.79
N ASN A 128 -28.91 -16.91 41.54
CA ASN A 128 -29.36 -16.48 40.23
C ASN A 128 -29.23 -14.95 40.17
N GLN A 129 -28.15 -14.47 39.56
CA GLN A 129 -27.82 -13.05 39.56
C GLN A 129 -27.57 -12.56 38.14
N PRO A 130 -28.14 -11.41 37.73
CA PRO A 130 -27.80 -10.78 36.47
C PRO A 130 -26.38 -10.22 36.53
N PHE A 131 -25.65 -10.27 35.41
CA PHE A 131 -24.43 -9.50 35.26
C PHE A 131 -24.75 -8.01 35.19
N THR A 132 -24.03 -7.22 35.98
CA THR A 132 -24.06 -5.75 35.91
C THR A 132 -22.87 -5.27 35.10
N TYR A 133 -23.11 -4.38 34.14
CA TYR A 133 -22.04 -3.83 33.30
C TYR A 133 -21.01 -3.05 34.09
N VAL A 134 -19.72 -3.21 33.75
CA VAL A 134 -18.67 -2.28 34.18
C VAL A 134 -18.65 -1.07 33.23
N PRO A 135 -18.61 0.18 33.74
CA PRO A 135 -18.75 1.38 32.92
C PRO A 135 -17.78 1.50 31.73
N PHE A 136 -16.56 0.96 31.87
CA PHE A 136 -15.53 1.02 30.82
C PHE A 136 -15.69 -0.05 29.72
N ALA A 137 -16.45 -1.13 29.96
CA ALA A 137 -16.69 -2.16 28.95
C ALA A 137 -17.80 -1.75 27.95
N TYR A 138 -18.66 -0.79 28.32
CA TYR A 138 -19.72 -0.30 27.43
C TYR A 138 -19.18 0.33 26.13
N SER A 139 -17.97 0.90 26.16
CA SER A 139 -17.31 1.48 24.98
C SER A 139 -16.46 0.49 24.19
N ALA A 140 -16.18 -0.71 24.72
CA ALA A 140 -15.33 -1.70 24.06
C ALA A 140 -16.10 -2.55 23.02
N THR A 141 -17.41 -2.71 23.17
CA THR A 141 -18.26 -3.58 22.32
C THR A 141 -18.37 -3.09 20.87
N ASN A 142 -18.11 -1.81 20.60
CA ASN A 142 -18.18 -1.26 19.24
C ASN A 142 -16.90 -1.49 18.42
N ALA A 143 -15.83 -2.00 19.03
CA ALA A 143 -14.59 -2.30 18.32
C ALA A 143 -14.65 -3.71 17.71
N ALA A 144 -15.54 -3.92 16.74
CA ALA A 144 -15.43 -5.07 15.86
C ALA A 144 -14.11 -4.97 15.08
N ASN A 145 -13.41 -6.09 14.88
CA ASN A 145 -12.32 -6.12 13.90
C ASN A 145 -12.90 -5.71 12.55
N VAL A 146 -12.40 -4.62 11.98
CA VAL A 146 -12.78 -4.19 10.63
C VAL A 146 -12.13 -5.17 9.65
N THR A 147 -12.88 -6.17 9.21
CA THR A 147 -12.46 -7.09 8.15
C THR A 147 -13.13 -6.71 6.84
N GLY A 148 -12.35 -6.47 5.78
CA GLY A 148 -12.87 -6.09 4.46
C GLY A 148 -12.85 -4.58 4.21
N VAL A 149 -13.77 -4.11 3.36
CA VAL A 149 -13.87 -2.71 2.95
C VAL A 149 -14.86 -1.96 3.82
N VAL A 150 -14.46 -0.79 4.31
CA VAL A 150 -15.34 0.11 5.07
C VAL A 150 -16.18 0.93 4.09
N SER A 151 -17.50 1.00 4.32
CA SER A 151 -18.37 1.89 3.54
C SER A 151 -17.99 3.36 3.75
N ILE A 152 -18.30 4.22 2.78
CA ILE A 152 -17.89 5.63 2.80
C ILE A 152 -18.35 6.36 4.07
N GLU A 153 -19.58 6.10 4.50
CA GLU A 153 -20.20 6.66 5.72
C GLU A 153 -19.42 6.34 7.01
N ASN A 154 -18.75 5.19 7.05
CA ASN A 154 -17.96 4.71 8.18
C ASN A 154 -16.46 4.96 8.00
N GLY A 155 -16.04 5.52 6.86
CA GLY A 155 -14.64 5.67 6.46
C GLY A 155 -13.90 6.84 7.12
N GLY A 156 -14.46 7.47 8.16
CA GLY A 156 -13.82 8.55 8.92
C GLY A 156 -13.63 9.87 8.14
N THR A 157 -14.18 9.98 6.94
CA THR A 157 -14.11 11.21 6.11
C THR A 157 -15.24 12.19 6.40
N ASN A 158 -16.19 11.86 7.29
CA ASN A 158 -17.41 12.63 7.53
C ASN A 158 -18.23 12.85 6.24
N ALA A 159 -18.24 11.87 5.35
CA ALA A 159 -18.96 11.90 4.08
C ALA A 159 -19.82 10.65 3.93
N THR A 160 -20.99 10.79 3.31
CA THR A 160 -21.89 9.67 2.97
C THR A 160 -21.88 9.36 1.47
N THR A 161 -21.19 10.16 0.66
CA THR A 161 -21.08 10.00 -0.80
C THR A 161 -19.62 10.02 -1.23
N LEU A 162 -19.32 9.39 -2.37
CA LEU A 162 -17.96 9.38 -2.95
C LEU A 162 -17.45 10.78 -3.25
N LEU A 163 -18.33 11.69 -3.68
CA LEU A 163 -17.97 13.06 -4.03
C LEU A 163 -17.50 13.84 -2.79
N GLU A 164 -18.26 13.79 -1.69
CA GLU A 164 -17.87 14.45 -0.44
C GLU A 164 -16.66 13.77 0.21
N ALA A 165 -16.51 12.45 0.09
CA ALA A 165 -15.33 11.75 0.60
C ALA A 165 -14.06 12.19 -0.13
N LYS A 166 -14.13 12.27 -1.47
CA LYS A 166 -13.05 12.86 -2.29
C LYS A 166 -12.78 14.29 -1.84
N LYS A 167 -13.84 15.06 -1.57
CA LYS A 167 -13.77 16.44 -1.10
C LYS A 167 -12.99 16.59 0.20
N ASN A 168 -13.33 15.78 1.20
CA ASN A 168 -12.75 15.86 2.54
C ASN A 168 -11.31 15.32 2.57
N LEU A 169 -10.94 14.47 1.61
CA LEU A 169 -9.56 14.01 1.39
C LEU A 169 -8.74 14.95 0.51
N GLY A 170 -9.33 16.02 -0.06
CA GLY A 170 -8.64 16.97 -0.92
C GLY A 170 -8.35 16.47 -2.34
N PHE A 171 -8.95 15.35 -2.77
CA PHE A 171 -8.71 14.75 -4.09
C PHE A 171 -9.24 15.56 -5.26
N GLN A 172 -10.17 16.48 -5.03
CA GLN A 172 -10.64 17.46 -6.00
C GLN A 172 -9.55 18.44 -6.45
N ASN A 173 -8.45 18.54 -5.70
CA ASN A 173 -7.29 19.34 -6.08
C ASN A 173 -6.23 18.52 -6.85
N ILE A 174 -6.43 17.20 -6.96
CA ILE A 174 -5.53 16.32 -7.69
C ILE A 174 -6.06 16.20 -9.12
N ASP A 175 -5.29 16.73 -10.06
CA ASP A 175 -5.56 16.54 -11.48
C ASP A 175 -5.02 15.17 -11.93
N ASN A 176 -5.92 14.29 -12.39
CA ASN A 176 -5.55 12.99 -12.95
C ASN A 176 -5.44 13.08 -14.48
N THR A 177 -4.61 14.01 -14.95
CA THR A 177 -4.31 14.17 -16.37
C THR A 177 -3.32 13.09 -16.83
N SER A 178 -3.68 12.34 -17.87
CA SER A 178 -2.81 11.31 -18.47
C SER A 178 -1.51 11.92 -18.97
N ASP A 179 -0.42 11.14 -18.99
CA ASP A 179 0.89 11.65 -19.40
C ASP A 179 0.89 12.28 -20.81
N LEU A 180 0.07 11.75 -21.73
CA LEU A 180 -0.09 12.30 -23.08
C LEU A 180 -0.70 13.72 -23.07
N ASN A 181 -1.59 13.99 -22.11
CA ASN A 181 -2.30 15.26 -21.98
C ASN A 181 -1.64 16.21 -20.98
N LYS A 182 -0.56 15.79 -20.30
CA LYS A 182 0.15 16.65 -19.35
C LYS A 182 0.76 17.83 -20.11
N PRO A 183 0.41 19.08 -19.75
CA PRO A 183 0.99 20.24 -20.41
C PRO A 183 2.49 20.31 -20.13
N VAL A 184 3.27 20.59 -21.16
CA VAL A 184 4.65 21.05 -20.96
C VAL A 184 4.62 22.46 -20.39
N SER A 185 5.60 22.80 -19.55
CA SER A 185 5.67 24.15 -18.99
C SER A 185 5.80 25.19 -20.10
N LEU A 186 5.23 26.37 -19.89
CA LEU A 186 5.33 27.47 -20.87
C LEU A 186 6.80 27.81 -21.18
N ALA A 187 7.66 27.82 -20.16
CA ALA A 187 9.09 28.03 -20.34
C ALA A 187 9.74 26.97 -21.25
N THR A 188 9.40 25.69 -21.06
CA THR A 188 9.88 24.60 -21.92
C THR A 188 9.36 24.76 -23.35
N LYS A 189 8.07 25.10 -23.51
CA LYS A 189 7.44 25.32 -24.82
C LYS A 189 8.13 26.47 -25.57
N THR A 190 8.37 27.61 -24.93
CA THR A 190 9.06 28.76 -25.53
C THR A 190 10.48 28.42 -25.99
N VAL A 191 11.23 27.65 -25.19
CA VAL A 191 12.58 27.21 -25.57
C VAL A 191 12.54 26.23 -26.74
N LEU A 192 11.60 25.27 -26.74
CA LEU A 192 11.46 24.28 -27.81
C LEU A 192 11.03 24.92 -29.13
N ASP A 193 10.08 25.84 -29.09
CA ASP A 193 9.62 26.60 -30.27
C ASP A 193 10.75 27.43 -30.89
N SER A 194 11.75 27.83 -30.11
CA SER A 194 12.93 28.56 -30.59
C SER A 194 13.98 27.65 -31.24
N LYS A 195 13.95 26.34 -31.01
CA LYS A 195 14.95 25.38 -31.53
C LYS A 195 14.71 25.02 -33.00
N GLU A 196 13.46 25.03 -33.46
CA GLU A 196 13.11 24.71 -34.85
C GLU A 196 12.07 25.69 -35.41
N ILE A 197 12.44 26.96 -35.48
CA ILE A 197 11.59 27.96 -36.10
C ILE A 197 11.52 27.66 -37.61
N ALA A 198 10.38 27.14 -38.07
CA ALA A 198 10.16 26.83 -39.49
C ALA A 198 10.31 28.06 -40.38
N SER A 199 9.95 29.26 -39.89
CA SER A 199 10.17 30.51 -40.60
C SER A 199 11.65 30.90 -40.73
N ASN A 200 12.56 30.28 -39.98
CA ASN A 200 14.01 30.47 -40.13
C ASN A 200 14.63 29.52 -41.16
N LYS A 201 13.87 28.52 -41.67
CA LYS A 201 14.31 27.67 -42.79
C LYS A 201 14.44 28.53 -44.05
N SER A 202 15.54 28.36 -44.78
CA SER A 202 15.69 28.95 -46.11
C SER A 202 15.03 28.03 -47.12
N SER A 203 14.23 28.60 -48.00
CA SER A 203 13.59 27.92 -49.12
C SER A 203 14.23 28.27 -50.45
N ASP A 204 14.97 29.37 -50.52
CA ASP A 204 15.68 29.82 -51.70
C ASP A 204 17.00 30.50 -51.30
N VAL A 205 18.12 29.89 -51.69
CA VAL A 205 19.47 30.40 -51.40
C VAL A 205 19.77 31.74 -52.08
N ASN A 206 19.07 32.05 -53.18
CA ASN A 206 19.26 33.32 -53.90
C ASN A 206 18.63 34.49 -53.14
N VAL A 207 17.56 34.23 -52.39
CA VAL A 207 16.84 35.24 -51.61
C VAL A 207 17.40 35.34 -50.21
N ASP A 208 17.65 34.21 -49.55
CA ASP A 208 18.05 34.16 -48.14
C ASP A 208 19.57 34.15 -47.94
N GLY A 209 20.34 34.09 -49.02
CA GLY A 209 21.78 33.84 -49.04
C GLY A 209 22.63 34.79 -48.20
N ASP A 210 22.17 36.02 -47.99
CA ASP A 210 22.90 37.03 -47.23
C ASP A 210 22.38 37.17 -45.77
N SER A 211 21.31 36.46 -45.43
CA SER A 211 20.65 36.53 -44.13
C SER A 211 21.48 35.88 -43.04
N SER A 212 21.68 36.61 -41.93
CA SER A 212 22.21 36.07 -40.68
C SER A 212 21.12 35.62 -39.70
N THR A 213 19.85 35.80 -40.08
CA THR A 213 18.67 35.51 -39.24
C THR A 213 18.02 34.19 -39.62
N LYS A 214 17.95 33.89 -40.92
CA LYS A 214 17.70 32.52 -41.41
C LYS A 214 18.86 31.63 -40.99
N TYR A 215 18.67 30.31 -40.85
CA TYR A 215 19.69 29.41 -40.29
C TYR A 215 21.10 29.78 -40.81
N PRO A 216 22.04 30.19 -39.92
CA PRO A 216 23.33 30.78 -40.31
C PRO A 216 24.16 29.93 -41.29
N THR A 217 23.86 28.64 -41.37
CA THR A 217 24.44 27.69 -42.32
C THR A 217 24.24 28.10 -43.78
N VAL A 218 23.15 28.79 -44.14
CA VAL A 218 22.86 29.18 -45.54
C VAL A 218 23.86 30.24 -46.02
N LYS A 219 24.08 31.28 -45.21
CA LYS A 219 25.05 32.34 -45.51
C LYS A 219 26.48 31.84 -45.54
N ALA A 220 26.84 30.96 -44.61
CA ALA A 220 28.18 30.35 -44.57
C ALA A 220 28.45 29.53 -45.84
N VAL A 221 27.50 28.68 -46.23
CA VAL A 221 27.61 27.86 -47.44
C VAL A 221 27.67 28.73 -48.70
N LYS A 222 26.81 29.75 -48.82
CA LYS A 222 26.84 30.65 -49.98
C LYS A 222 28.15 31.44 -50.07
N THR A 223 28.64 31.98 -48.95
CA THR A 223 29.93 32.69 -48.91
C THR A 223 31.08 31.80 -49.39
N TYR A 224 31.11 30.53 -48.95
CA TYR A 224 32.10 29.57 -49.39
C TYR A 224 32.02 29.28 -50.90
N PHE A 225 30.81 29.06 -51.43
CA PHE A 225 30.61 28.84 -52.85
C PHE A 225 30.97 30.06 -53.69
N ASP A 226 30.51 31.25 -53.31
CA ASP A 226 30.80 32.51 -54.02
C ASP A 226 32.31 32.78 -54.07
N THR A 227 33.02 32.54 -52.96
CA THR A 227 34.49 32.65 -52.90
C THR A 227 35.17 31.66 -53.85
N THR A 228 34.70 30.42 -53.87
CA THR A 228 35.24 29.36 -54.74
C THR A 228 35.04 29.69 -56.22
N ILE A 229 33.85 30.19 -56.58
CA ILE A 229 33.52 30.65 -57.94
C ILE A 229 34.40 31.84 -58.33
N SER A 230 34.56 32.82 -57.44
CA SER A 230 35.42 33.98 -57.66
C SER A 230 36.87 33.57 -57.94
N ASN A 231 37.44 32.67 -57.13
CA ASN A 231 38.79 32.15 -57.33
C ASN A 231 38.94 31.42 -58.68
N SER A 232 37.93 30.63 -59.05
CA SER A 232 37.90 29.90 -60.33
C SER A 232 37.86 30.85 -61.52
N ASN A 233 37.06 31.93 -61.44
CA ASN A 233 37.01 32.97 -62.46
C ASN A 233 38.34 33.73 -62.57
N THR A 234 39.00 34.05 -61.46
CA THR A 234 40.33 34.67 -61.48
C THR A 234 41.36 33.77 -62.15
N ALA A 235 41.37 32.47 -61.83
CA ALA A 235 42.25 31.50 -62.47
C ALA A 235 41.99 31.40 -63.99
N LEU A 236 40.72 31.37 -64.40
CA LEU A 236 40.33 31.37 -65.81
C LEU A 236 40.77 32.65 -66.53
N GLN A 237 40.66 33.82 -65.90
CA GLN A 237 41.13 35.08 -66.50
C GLN A 237 42.65 35.11 -66.67
N PHE A 238 43.40 34.54 -65.73
CA PHE A 238 44.86 34.37 -65.89
C PHE A 238 45.21 33.41 -67.02
N GLU A 239 44.48 32.29 -67.14
CA GLU A 239 44.62 31.34 -68.25
C GLU A 239 44.36 32.02 -69.60
N ILE A 240 43.23 32.73 -69.75
CA ILE A 240 42.87 33.47 -70.96
C ILE A 240 43.97 34.48 -71.31
N SER A 241 44.44 35.26 -70.33
CA SER A 241 45.49 36.26 -70.56
C SER A 241 46.80 35.61 -71.03
N ARG A 242 47.21 34.51 -70.39
CA ARG A 242 48.40 33.75 -70.78
C ARG A 242 48.26 33.18 -72.20
N ALA A 243 47.12 32.55 -72.50
CA ALA A 243 46.85 31.94 -73.80
C ALA A 243 46.85 32.99 -74.92
N THR A 244 46.09 34.08 -74.78
CA THR A 244 46.05 35.16 -75.78
C THR A 244 47.41 35.81 -76.01
N THR A 245 48.23 35.94 -74.96
CA THR A 245 49.61 36.45 -75.10
C THR A 245 50.47 35.50 -75.91
N ALA A 246 50.44 34.21 -75.61
CA ALA A 246 51.19 33.19 -76.35
C ALA A 246 50.72 33.09 -77.82
N GLU A 247 49.42 33.16 -78.05
CA GLU A 247 48.83 33.19 -79.39
C GLU A 247 49.26 34.44 -80.18
N GLY A 248 49.36 35.60 -79.53
CA GLY A 248 49.88 36.82 -80.13
C GLY A 248 51.35 36.70 -80.54
N ILE A 249 52.18 36.08 -79.69
CA ILE A 249 53.58 35.77 -80.01
C ILE A 249 53.66 34.82 -81.20
N LEU A 250 52.92 33.70 -81.18
CA LEU A 250 52.89 32.74 -82.28
C LEU A 250 52.43 33.38 -83.60
N THR A 251 51.46 34.30 -83.54
CA THR A 251 51.00 35.06 -84.72
C THR A 251 52.11 35.97 -85.27
N SER A 252 52.85 36.65 -84.40
CA SER A 252 53.99 37.50 -84.78
C SER A 252 55.14 36.68 -85.36
N ASP A 253 55.48 35.55 -84.72
CA ASP A 253 56.52 34.64 -85.17
C ASP A 253 56.17 34.05 -86.54
N LEU A 254 54.91 33.62 -86.74
CA LEU A 254 54.42 33.13 -88.03
C LEU A 254 54.47 34.20 -89.12
N THR A 255 54.13 35.45 -88.79
CA THR A 255 54.21 36.58 -89.73
C THR A 255 55.66 36.85 -90.13
N SER A 256 56.58 36.81 -89.15
CA SER A 256 58.02 37.00 -89.37
C SER A 256 58.62 35.89 -90.23
N GLU A 257 58.28 34.63 -89.96
CA GLU A 257 58.70 33.47 -90.76
C GLU A 257 58.15 33.58 -92.19
N THR A 258 56.87 33.94 -92.36
CA THR A 258 56.25 34.13 -93.69
C THR A 258 56.99 35.20 -94.50
N ALA A 259 57.36 36.32 -93.87
CA ALA A 259 58.15 37.38 -94.50
C ALA A 259 59.57 36.93 -94.86
N ALA A 260 60.24 36.19 -93.97
CA ALA A 260 61.57 35.63 -94.22
C ALA A 260 61.54 34.65 -95.41
N ARG A 261 60.56 33.76 -95.47
CA ARG A 261 60.35 32.82 -96.59
C ARG A 261 60.08 33.55 -97.90
N THR A 262 59.19 34.53 -97.90
CA THR A 262 58.87 35.33 -99.10
C THR A 262 60.12 36.05 -99.64
N SER A 263 60.95 36.58 -98.74
CA SER A 263 62.21 37.26 -99.10
C SER A 263 63.22 36.28 -99.72
N ALA A 264 63.37 35.09 -99.14
CA ALA A 264 64.23 34.03 -99.67
C ALA A 264 63.76 33.55 -101.05
N ASP A 265 62.46 33.33 -101.23
CA ASP A 265 61.89 32.91 -102.51
C ASP A 265 62.07 33.97 -103.61
N THR A 266 62.02 35.26 -103.25
CA THR A 266 62.29 36.37 -104.17
C THR A 266 63.75 36.40 -104.61
N ALA A 267 64.68 36.17 -103.67
CA ALA A 267 66.12 36.14 -103.96
C ALA A 267 66.55 34.97 -104.87
N LEU A 268 65.82 33.85 -104.85
CA LEU A 268 66.09 32.70 -105.74
C LEU A 268 65.62 32.92 -107.19
N GLN A 269 64.82 33.96 -107.47
CA GLN A 269 64.30 34.27 -108.81
C GLN A 269 65.18 35.26 -109.61
N THR A 270 66.19 35.85 -108.97
CA THR A 270 67.16 36.77 -109.57
C THR A 270 68.49 36.09 -109.84
#